data_AF-A0A953VPI5-F1
#
_entry.id   AF-A0A953VPI5-F1
#
_cell.length_a   1.000
_cell.length_b   1.000
_cell.length_c   1.000
_cell.angle_alpha   90.00
_cell.angle_beta   90.00
_cell.angle_gamma   90.00
#
_symmetry.space_group_name_H-M   'P 1'
#
loop_
_entity.id
_entity.type
_entity.pdbx_description
1 polymer ?
#
loop_
_entity_poly.entity_id
_entity_poly.type
_entity_poly.pdbx_seq_one_letter_code
_entity_poly.pdbx_strand_id
1 'polypeptide(L)'
;MTKNARKIFTAAALAAGAVFATGGMANAQGDLYYMHNASAYYIWSDRNSCELDLQYSNNDCLTFGGKPLCGSQLYSTAATLGVAIDKVKRNDTIIIRHTNGNSEFCRITP
;
A
#
# COMPACT_ATOMS: atom_id res chain seq x y z
N MET A 1 67.40 -10.99 -14.69
CA MET A 1 67.38 -10.14 -15.91
C MET A 1 66.11 -10.45 -16.70
N THR A 2 65.34 -9.39 -17.00
CA THR A 2 64.35 -9.19 -18.11
C THR A 2 63.28 -10.27 -18.39
N LYS A 3 62.02 -9.98 -18.02
CA LYS A 3 60.93 -9.40 -18.86
C LYS A 3 60.19 -10.46 -19.70
N ASN A 4 58.90 -10.66 -19.42
CA ASN A 4 57.84 -10.31 -20.38
C ASN A 4 56.44 -10.42 -19.75
N ALA A 5 55.77 -9.28 -19.72
CA ALA A 5 54.38 -9.13 -19.36
C ALA A 5 53.49 -9.69 -20.49
N ARG A 6 52.60 -10.63 -20.16
CA ARG A 6 51.39 -10.87 -20.95
C ARG A 6 50.21 -10.35 -20.15
N LYS A 7 49.76 -9.16 -20.52
CA LYS A 7 48.45 -8.63 -20.14
C LYS A 7 47.39 -9.52 -20.79
N ILE A 8 46.72 -10.35 -20.00
CA ILE A 8 45.49 -11.02 -20.44
C ILE A 8 44.35 -10.27 -19.76
N PHE A 9 43.69 -9.43 -20.56
CA PHE A 9 42.40 -8.86 -20.22
C PHE A 9 41.37 -9.99 -20.33
N THR A 10 40.90 -10.51 -19.21
CA THR A 10 39.74 -11.41 -19.19
C THR A 10 38.54 -10.61 -18.71
N ALA A 11 37.66 -10.32 -19.66
CA ALA A 11 36.39 -9.65 -19.46
C ALA A 11 35.41 -10.53 -18.67
N ALA A 12 34.66 -9.87 -17.80
CA ALA A 12 33.29 -10.12 -17.36
C ALA A 12 32.75 -11.57 -17.34
N ALA A 13 32.42 -12.02 -16.13
CA ALA A 13 31.20 -12.80 -15.91
C ALA A 13 30.61 -12.39 -14.55
N LEU A 14 29.98 -11.22 -14.50
CA LEU A 14 28.99 -10.95 -13.47
C LEU A 14 27.81 -11.86 -13.78
N ALA A 15 27.79 -13.05 -13.19
CA ALA A 15 26.60 -13.86 -13.08
C ALA A 15 25.60 -13.12 -12.20
N ALA A 16 24.91 -12.16 -12.79
CA ALA A 16 23.68 -11.61 -12.24
C ALA A 16 22.67 -12.75 -12.29
N GLY A 17 22.65 -13.55 -11.22
CA GLY A 17 21.51 -14.39 -10.91
C GLY A 17 20.32 -13.46 -10.76
N ALA A 18 19.54 -13.33 -11.83
CA ALA A 18 18.23 -12.72 -11.77
C ALA A 18 17.40 -13.60 -10.83
N VAL A 19 17.38 -13.21 -9.56
CA VAL A 19 16.33 -13.64 -8.66
C VAL A 19 15.08 -13.01 -9.26
N PHE A 20 14.37 -13.79 -10.06
CA PHE A 20 12.98 -13.51 -10.37
C PHE A 20 12.29 -13.54 -9.01
N ALA A 21 12.20 -12.36 -8.39
CA ALA A 21 11.19 -12.13 -7.37
C ALA A 21 9.88 -12.44 -8.09
N THR A 22 9.36 -13.63 -7.82
CA THR A 22 7.96 -13.96 -7.99
C THR A 22 7.23 -12.83 -7.29
N GLY A 23 6.79 -11.83 -8.05
CA GLY A 23 5.84 -10.84 -7.60
C GLY A 23 4.63 -11.66 -7.19
N GLY A 24 4.58 -11.99 -5.89
CA GLY A 24 3.42 -12.62 -5.30
C GLY A 24 2.24 -11.79 -5.74
N MET A 25 1.20 -12.47 -6.21
CA MET A 25 -0.10 -11.87 -6.46
C MET A 25 -0.36 -10.93 -5.28
N ALA A 26 -0.26 -9.63 -5.52
CA ALA A 26 -0.50 -8.63 -4.50
C ALA A 26 -1.95 -8.88 -4.10
N ASN A 27 -2.14 -9.38 -2.88
CA ASN A 27 -3.45 -9.24 -2.26
C ASN A 27 -3.80 -7.76 -2.36
N ALA A 28 -5.03 -7.44 -2.74
CA ALA A 28 -5.59 -6.09 -2.80
C ALA A 28 -5.64 -5.46 -1.38
N GLN A 29 -4.47 -5.34 -0.75
CA GLN A 29 -4.21 -4.73 0.53
C GLN A 29 -3.81 -3.30 0.19
N GLY A 30 -4.77 -2.38 0.33
CA GLY A 30 -4.55 -0.96 0.02
C GLY A 30 -3.30 -0.40 0.68
N ASP A 31 -2.79 0.71 0.15
CA ASP A 31 -1.54 1.34 0.61
C ASP A 31 -1.65 1.91 2.04
N LEU A 32 -2.88 2.08 2.52
CA LEU A 32 -3.22 2.53 3.85
C LEU A 32 -4.18 1.55 4.53
N TYR A 33 -4.24 1.60 5.86
CA TYR A 33 -5.24 0.88 6.63
C TYR A 33 -5.52 1.56 7.97
N TYR A 34 -6.65 1.21 8.57
CA TYR A 34 -6.92 1.50 9.98
C TYR A 34 -7.39 0.22 10.69
N MET A 35 -7.26 0.18 12.01
CA MET A 35 -7.67 -0.98 12.82
C MET A 35 -9.02 -0.74 13.48
N HIS A 36 -9.90 -1.74 13.41
CA HIS A 36 -11.11 -1.80 14.21
C HIS A 36 -11.33 -3.23 14.68
N ASN A 37 -11.54 -3.42 15.99
CA ASN A 37 -11.71 -4.75 16.62
C ASN A 37 -10.64 -5.76 16.20
N ALA A 38 -9.37 -5.36 16.26
CA ALA A 38 -8.20 -6.15 15.84
C ALA A 38 -8.20 -6.59 14.36
N SER A 39 -9.10 -6.06 13.53
CA SER A 39 -9.17 -6.32 12.10
C SER A 39 -8.67 -5.10 11.31
N ALA A 40 -7.90 -5.35 10.25
CA ALA A 40 -7.40 -4.31 9.37
C ALA A 40 -8.44 -3.97 8.30
N TYR A 41 -8.71 -2.67 8.16
CA TYR A 41 -9.58 -2.10 7.16
C TYR A 41 -8.73 -1.31 6.17
N TYR A 42 -8.56 -1.85 4.98
CA TYR A 42 -7.69 -1.28 3.95
C TYR A 42 -8.38 -0.14 3.20
N ILE A 43 -7.60 0.90 2.93
CA ILE A 43 -7.98 2.08 2.17
C ILE A 43 -6.85 2.44 1.20
N TRP A 44 -7.18 3.22 0.17
CA TRP A 44 -6.20 3.70 -0.80
C TRP A 44 -6.06 5.22 -0.73
N SER A 45 -4.82 5.70 -0.92
CA SER A 45 -4.54 7.12 -1.09
C SER A 45 -4.66 7.60 -2.55
N ASP A 46 -4.64 6.66 -3.50
CA ASP A 46 -4.70 6.95 -4.93
C ASP A 46 -5.89 6.26 -5.61
N ARG A 47 -6.57 7.01 -6.48
CA ARG A 47 -7.78 6.53 -7.16
C ARG A 47 -7.47 5.47 -8.20
N ASN A 48 -6.40 5.66 -8.97
CA ASN A 48 -6.03 4.72 -10.01
C ASN A 48 -5.66 3.36 -9.40
N SER A 49 -4.90 3.37 -8.29
CA SER A 49 -4.53 2.18 -7.53
C SER A 49 -5.75 1.46 -6.96
N CYS A 50 -6.70 2.21 -6.40
CA CYS A 50 -7.95 1.66 -5.90
C CYS A 50 -8.78 1.00 -7.01
N GLU A 51 -8.98 1.68 -8.15
CA GLU A 51 -9.78 1.17 -9.26
C GLU A 51 -9.12 -0.08 -9.87
N LEU A 52 -7.79 -0.10 -9.99
CA LEU A 52 -7.03 -1.27 -10.45
C LEU A 52 -7.14 -2.46 -9.50
N ASP A 53 -7.08 -2.25 -8.19
CA ASP A 53 -7.18 -3.33 -7.19
C ASP A 53 -8.61 -3.87 -7.04
N LEU A 54 -9.61 -3.00 -7.19
CA LEU A 54 -11.02 -3.36 -7.02
C LEU A 54 -11.73 -3.76 -8.32
N GLN A 55 -11.10 -3.61 -9.50
CA GLN A 55 -11.71 -3.90 -10.81
C GLN A 55 -12.31 -5.31 -10.92
N TYR A 56 -11.76 -6.30 -10.22
CA TYR A 56 -12.23 -7.69 -10.23
C TYR A 56 -13.19 -8.01 -9.07
N SER A 57 -13.33 -7.11 -8.11
CA SER A 57 -14.14 -7.30 -6.90
C SER A 57 -15.54 -6.69 -6.98
N ASN A 58 -15.88 -6.03 -8.11
CA ASN A 58 -17.15 -5.32 -8.32
C ASN A 58 -17.49 -4.32 -7.20
N ASN A 59 -16.46 -3.74 -6.58
CA ASN A 59 -16.57 -2.75 -5.53
C ASN A 59 -16.12 -1.40 -6.07
N ASP A 60 -16.86 -0.34 -5.74
CA ASP A 60 -16.46 1.02 -6.06
C ASP A 60 -15.43 1.56 -5.08
N CYS A 61 -14.57 2.47 -5.57
CA CYS A 61 -13.68 3.26 -4.74
C CYS A 61 -14.45 4.37 -4.02
N LEU A 62 -15.00 4.03 -2.85
CA LEU A 62 -15.85 4.93 -2.08
C LEU A 62 -15.02 5.95 -1.29
N THR A 63 -15.47 7.20 -1.21
CA THR A 63 -14.79 8.24 -0.41
C THR A 63 -15.51 8.52 0.91
N PHE A 64 -14.77 9.05 1.88
CA PHE A 64 -15.37 9.57 3.11
C PHE A 64 -16.20 10.83 2.80
N GLY A 65 -17.52 10.66 2.70
CA GLY A 65 -18.54 11.72 2.73
C GLY A 65 -18.12 13.08 2.17
N GLY A 66 -17.76 13.18 0.89
CA GLY A 66 -17.52 14.43 0.15
C GLY A 66 -16.38 15.34 0.66
N LYS A 67 -15.77 15.05 1.81
CA LYS A 67 -14.68 15.84 2.40
C LYS A 67 -13.55 14.90 2.82
N PRO A 68 -12.46 14.84 2.04
CA PRO A 68 -11.27 14.11 2.46
C PRO A 68 -10.71 14.69 3.76
N LEU A 69 -10.85 13.99 4.88
CA LEU A 69 -10.34 14.44 6.18
C LEU A 69 -8.82 14.30 6.27
N CYS A 70 -8.23 13.37 5.50
CA CYS A 70 -6.78 13.23 5.36
C CYS A 70 -6.38 12.91 3.92
N GLY A 71 -6.63 13.84 3.00
CA GLY A 71 -6.42 13.58 1.58
C GLY A 71 -7.36 12.50 1.02
N SER A 72 -7.06 12.01 -0.17
CA SER A 72 -7.87 10.96 -0.81
C SER A 72 -7.87 9.70 0.06
N GLN A 73 -9.03 9.35 0.61
CA GLN A 73 -9.23 8.09 1.34
C GLN A 73 -10.29 7.32 0.59
N LEU A 74 -9.86 6.26 -0.08
CA LEU A 74 -10.74 5.42 -0.88
C LEU A 74 -10.91 4.10 -0.15
N TYR A 75 -12.15 3.74 0.17
CA TYR A 75 -12.47 2.62 1.03
C TYR A 75 -12.80 1.39 0.18
N SER A 76 -12.32 0.22 0.60
CA SER A 76 -12.48 -1.04 -0.17
C SER A 76 -13.94 -1.45 -0.39
N THR A 77 -14.81 -1.11 0.56
CA THR A 77 -16.23 -1.48 0.56
C THR A 77 -17.06 -0.47 1.33
N ALA A 78 -18.39 -0.51 1.13
CA ALA A 78 -19.34 0.26 1.93
C ALA A 78 -19.27 -0.10 3.43
N ALA A 79 -18.90 -1.33 3.78
CA ALA A 79 -18.71 -1.76 5.16
C ALA A 79 -17.49 -1.08 5.79
N THR A 80 -16.36 -1.04 5.07
CA THR A 80 -15.14 -0.34 5.49
C THR A 80 -15.40 1.15 5.69
N LEU A 81 -16.19 1.77 4.82
CA LEU A 81 -16.60 3.17 4.99
C LEU A 81 -17.56 3.34 6.18
N GLY A 82 -18.54 2.44 6.34
CA GLY A 82 -19.52 2.47 7.42
C GLY A 82 -18.89 2.38 8.80
N VAL A 83 -17.90 1.52 8.98
CA VAL A 83 -17.13 1.41 10.23
C VAL A 83 -16.39 2.70 10.54
N ALA A 84 -15.77 3.34 9.55
CA ALA A 84 -15.10 4.62 9.76
C ALA A 84 -16.10 5.72 10.17
N ILE A 85 -17.26 5.81 9.51
CA ILE A 85 -18.32 6.75 9.87
C ILE A 85 -18.84 6.50 11.29
N ASP A 86 -19.07 5.25 11.66
CA ASP A 86 -19.55 4.87 12.99
C ASP A 86 -18.54 5.24 14.09
N LYS A 87 -17.25 5.02 13.84
CA LYS A 87 -16.18 5.45 14.75
C LYS A 87 -16.19 6.97 14.96
N VAL A 88 -16.22 7.76 13.89
CA VAL A 88 -16.28 9.23 14.01
C VAL A 88 -17.53 9.67 14.78
N LYS A 89 -18.69 9.07 14.51
CA LYS A 89 -19.94 9.35 15.24
C LYS A 89 -19.87 9.02 16.74
N ARG A 90 -19.08 8.02 17.13
CA ARG A 90 -18.87 7.61 18.53
C ARG A 90 -17.81 8.42 19.27
N ASN A 91 -17.29 9.48 18.64
CA ASN A 91 -16.13 10.21 19.09
C ASN A 91 -14.82 9.40 19.17
N ASP A 92 -14.72 8.31 18.41
CA ASP A 92 -13.49 7.53 18.34
C ASP A 92 -12.49 8.16 17.38
N THR A 93 -11.23 8.17 17.80
CA THR A 93 -10.11 8.52 16.92
C THR A 93 -9.83 7.36 15.94
N ILE A 94 -9.72 7.68 14.65
CA ILE A 94 -9.24 6.74 13.63
C ILE A 94 -7.80 7.08 13.31
N ILE A 95 -6.90 6.10 13.48
CA ILE A 95 -5.49 6.23 13.12
C ILE A 95 -5.30 5.47 11.81
N ILE A 96 -5.07 6.21 10.74
CA ILE A 96 -4.73 5.69 9.42
C ILE A 96 -3.22 5.50 9.35
N ARG A 97 -2.78 4.35 8.86
CA ARG A 97 -1.38 3.96 8.80
C ARG A 97 -1.01 3.43 7.43
N HIS A 98 0.25 3.56 7.05
CA HIS A 98 0.78 2.91 5.87
C HIS A 98 0.87 1.40 6.07
N THR A 99 0.38 0.64 5.10
CA THR A 99 0.54 -0.82 5.07
C THR A 99 2.02 -1.20 4.98
N ASN A 100 2.81 -0.41 4.23
CA ASN A 100 4.26 -0.55 4.19
C ASN A 100 4.92 0.26 5.31
N GLY A 101 5.20 -0.39 6.44
CA GLY A 101 5.96 0.18 7.55
C GLY A 101 5.16 0.61 8.77
N ASN A 102 3.82 0.50 8.76
CA ASN A 102 2.94 0.76 9.91
C ASN A 102 3.12 2.18 10.52
N SER A 103 3.64 3.12 9.74
CA SER A 103 3.77 4.51 10.13
C SER A 103 2.41 5.20 10.12
N GLU A 104 2.15 6.08 11.08
CA GLU A 104 0.94 6.90 11.11
C GLU A 104 0.96 7.85 9.91
N PHE A 105 -0.04 7.72 9.04
CA PHE A 105 -0.26 8.62 7.91
C PHE A 105 -1.12 9.80 8.34
N CYS A 106 -2.22 9.51 9.03
CA CYS A 106 -3.11 10.53 9.52
C CYS A 106 -3.95 10.06 10.70
N ARG A 107 -4.51 11.04 11.41
CA ARG A 107 -5.45 10.84 12.50
C ARG A 107 -6.73 11.62 12.20
N ILE A 108 -7.85 10.93 12.19
CA ILE A 108 -9.18 11.53 12.13
C ILE A 108 -9.70 11.60 13.56
N THR A 109 -9.83 12.81 14.08
CA THR A 109 -10.54 13.10 15.33
C THR A 109 -11.89 13.74 15.01
N PRO A 110 -12.93 13.49 15.82
CA PRO A 110 -14.26 14.12 15.69
C PRO A 110 -14.22 15.64 15.84
#